data_AF-A0A328HI01-F1
#
_entry.id   AF-A0A328HI01-F1
#
_cell.length_a   1.000
_cell.length_b   1.000
_cell.length_c   1.000
_cell.angle_alpha   90.00
_cell.angle_beta   90.00
_cell.angle_gamma   90.00
#
_symmetry.space_group_name_H-M   'P 1'
#
loop_
_entity.id
_entity.type
_entity.pdbx_description
1 polymer ?
#
loop_
_entity_poly.entity_id
_entity_poly.type
_entity_poly.pdbx_seq_one_letter_code
_entity_poly.pdbx_strand_id
1 'polypeptide(L)'
;MATDYDEVRSDVKESQDRSLEALQSANAPDARSVVKELDEADALDEGLTPGGEIVSEELIVQVIPEAADEFTCYSCFLVRHRSQLVRESNGHSYCIECEG
;
A
#
# COMPACT_ATOMS: atom_id res chain seq x y z
N MET A 1 17.83 -9.48 -46.74
CA MET A 1 16.87 -10.49 -46.25
C MET A 1 17.23 -10.72 -44.81
N ALA A 2 16.45 -10.17 -43.88
CA ALA A 2 16.66 -10.39 -42.46
C ALA A 2 16.16 -11.82 -42.18
N THR A 3 17.08 -12.70 -41.79
CA THR A 3 16.73 -14.02 -41.27
C THR A 3 15.95 -13.81 -39.98
N ASP A 4 14.71 -14.28 -39.95
CA ASP A 4 13.81 -14.15 -38.81
C ASP A 4 14.29 -15.09 -37.70
N TYR A 5 14.92 -14.52 -36.67
CA TYR A 5 15.49 -15.24 -35.53
C TYR A 5 14.53 -15.32 -34.33
N ASP A 6 13.30 -14.78 -34.45
CA ASP A 6 12.27 -14.81 -33.40
C ASP A 6 11.46 -16.12 -33.40
N GLU A 7 11.60 -16.96 -34.42
CA GLU A 7 10.92 -18.27 -34.44
C GLU A 7 11.63 -19.30 -33.56
N VAL A 8 10.88 -19.84 -32.60
CA VAL A 8 11.34 -20.91 -31.72
C VAL A 8 11.66 -22.14 -32.57
N ARG A 9 12.81 -22.79 -32.31
CA ARG A 9 13.20 -24.01 -33.00
C ARG A 9 12.11 -25.08 -32.87
N SER A 10 11.85 -25.81 -33.95
CA SER A 10 10.70 -26.72 -34.07
C SER A 10 10.67 -27.80 -32.96
N ASP A 11 11.82 -28.25 -32.50
CA ASP A 11 11.97 -29.20 -31.39
C ASP A 11 11.52 -28.62 -30.04
N VAL A 12 11.81 -27.34 -29.80
CA VAL A 12 11.39 -26.62 -28.59
C VAL A 12 9.89 -26.33 -28.63
N LYS A 13 9.37 -25.96 -29.80
CA LYS A 13 7.94 -25.72 -30.02
C LYS A 13 7.10 -26.98 -29.73
N GLU A 14 7.49 -28.12 -30.31
CA GLU A 14 6.78 -29.39 -30.10
C GLU A 14 6.84 -29.87 -28.64
N SER A 15 7.93 -29.56 -27.92
CA SER A 15 8.06 -29.84 -26.49
C SER A 15 7.12 -28.97 -25.65
N GLN A 16 7.03 -27.67 -25.97
CA GLN A 16 6.15 -26.73 -25.29
C GLN A 16 4.67 -27.07 -25.52
N ASP A 17 4.27 -27.40 -26.76
CA ASP A 17 2.91 -27.79 -27.10
C ASP A 17 2.49 -29.05 -26.30
N ARG A 18 3.36 -30.07 -26.25
CA ARG A 18 3.12 -31.28 -25.43
C ARG A 18 2.99 -31.00 -23.94
N SER A 19 3.80 -30.07 -23.40
CA SER A 19 3.68 -29.64 -22.00
C SER A 19 2.38 -28.90 -21.73
N LEU A 20 1.90 -28.08 -22.67
CA LEU A 20 0.63 -27.36 -22.52
C LEU A 20 -0.58 -28.29 -22.59
N GLU A 21 -0.61 -29.24 -23.53
CA GLU A 21 -1.67 -30.26 -23.60
C GLU A 21 -1.71 -31.14 -22.34
N ALA A 22 -0.55 -31.48 -21.78
CA ALA A 22 -0.46 -32.21 -20.51
C ALA A 22 -1.02 -31.40 -19.33
N LEU A 23 -0.78 -30.09 -19.29
CA LEU A 23 -1.33 -29.21 -18.24
C LEU A 23 -2.83 -28.97 -18.40
N GLN A 24 -3.34 -28.92 -19.65
CA GLN A 24 -4.77 -28.78 -19.93
C GLN A 24 -5.56 -30.05 -19.55
N SER A 25 -4.97 -31.24 -19.76
CA SER A 25 -5.58 -32.51 -19.35
C SER A 25 -5.51 -32.76 -17.85
N ALA A 26 -4.47 -32.25 -17.17
CA ALA A 26 -4.34 -32.32 -15.71
C ALA A 26 -5.18 -31.26 -14.96
N ASN A 27 -5.36 -30.06 -15.54
CA ASN A 27 -6.14 -28.96 -14.98
C ASN A 27 -7.49 -28.78 -15.67
N ALA A 28 -8.26 -29.85 -15.83
CA ALA A 28 -9.71 -29.70 -16.03
C ALA A 28 -10.42 -29.86 -14.67
N PRO A 29 -10.31 -28.90 -13.71
CA PRO A 29 -11.28 -28.86 -12.65
C PRO A 29 -12.62 -28.59 -13.31
N ASP A 30 -13.60 -29.44 -13.06
CA ASP A 30 -14.98 -29.19 -13.45
C ASP A 30 -15.32 -27.78 -12.94
N ALA A 31 -15.93 -26.91 -13.76
CA ALA A 31 -16.21 -25.53 -13.36
C ALA A 31 -17.00 -25.47 -12.04
N ARG A 32 -17.70 -26.56 -11.70
CA ARG A 32 -18.39 -26.80 -10.43
C ARG A 32 -17.46 -26.97 -9.21
N SER A 33 -16.26 -27.51 -9.37
CA SER A 33 -15.26 -27.65 -8.30
C SER A 33 -14.73 -26.28 -7.87
N VAL A 34 -14.31 -25.48 -8.84
CA VAL A 34 -13.74 -24.15 -8.59
C VAL A 34 -14.78 -23.23 -7.95
N VAL A 35 -16.03 -23.28 -8.41
CA VAL A 35 -17.14 -22.51 -7.81
C VAL A 35 -17.40 -22.95 -6.38
N LYS A 36 -17.36 -24.25 -6.09
CA LYS A 36 -17.61 -24.79 -4.75
C LYS A 36 -16.49 -24.45 -3.75
N GLU A 37 -15.24 -24.52 -4.20
CA GLU A 37 -14.07 -24.14 -3.39
C GLU A 37 -14.05 -22.63 -3.08
N LEU A 38 -14.52 -21.79 -4.01
CA LEU A 38 -14.70 -20.35 -3.78
C LEU A 38 -15.83 -20.06 -2.79
N ASP A 39 -16.98 -20.74 -2.91
CA ASP A 39 -18.12 -20.60 -1.99
C ASP A 39 -17.77 -21.02 -0.55
N GLU A 40 -16.98 -22.08 -0.38
CA GLU A 40 -16.53 -22.55 0.94
C GLU A 40 -15.48 -21.62 1.58
N ALA A 41 -14.65 -20.94 0.77
CA ALA A 41 -13.69 -19.95 1.25
C ALA A 41 -14.36 -18.62 1.64
N ASP A 42 -15.35 -18.16 0.86
CA ASP A 42 -16.09 -16.91 1.11
C ASP A 42 -16.96 -17.01 2.38
N ALA A 43 -17.58 -18.18 2.60
CA ALA A 43 -18.37 -18.46 3.81
C ALA A 43 -17.53 -18.50 5.10
N LEU A 44 -16.22 -18.71 5.00
CA LEU A 44 -15.29 -18.68 6.14
C LEU A 44 -14.73 -17.27 6.37
N ASP A 45 -14.60 -16.45 5.33
CA ASP A 45 -14.10 -15.07 5.45
C ASP A 45 -15.16 -14.10 6.03
N GLU A 46 -16.44 -14.33 5.73
CA GLU A 46 -17.55 -13.46 6.22
C GLU A 46 -17.77 -13.54 7.74
N GLY A 47 -17.22 -14.56 8.42
CA GLY A 47 -17.35 -14.76 9.87
C GLY A 47 -16.09 -14.44 10.70
N LEU A 48 -14.99 -14.06 10.07
CA LEU A 48 -13.66 -14.05 10.69
C LEU A 48 -12.95 -12.69 10.72
N THR A 49 -13.61 -11.56 10.46
CA THR A 49 -13.00 -10.26 10.78
C THR A 49 -12.83 -10.15 12.30
N PRO A 50 -11.62 -10.36 12.85
CA PRO A 50 -11.44 -10.35 14.29
C PRO A 50 -11.36 -8.88 14.70
N GLY A 51 -12.45 -8.36 15.29
CA GLY A 51 -12.41 -7.05 15.95
C GLY A 51 -12.31 -5.83 15.03
N GLY A 52 -12.94 -5.88 13.85
CA GLY A 52 -13.05 -4.75 12.94
C GLY A 52 -14.37 -4.00 13.06
N GLU A 53 -14.85 -3.68 14.26
CA GLU A 53 -15.82 -2.60 14.39
C GLU A 53 -15.09 -1.34 13.90
N ILE A 54 -15.54 -0.79 12.77
CA ILE A 54 -15.09 0.54 12.36
C ILE A 54 -15.68 1.46 13.41
N VAL A 55 -14.92 1.70 14.47
CA VAL A 55 -15.32 2.55 15.58
C VAL A 55 -15.48 3.95 14.99
N SER A 56 -16.72 4.32 14.69
CA SER A 56 -17.10 5.68 14.30
C SER A 56 -17.10 6.58 15.53
N GLU A 57 -15.96 6.63 16.23
CA GLU A 57 -15.73 7.57 17.30
C GLU A 57 -15.32 8.90 16.70
N GLU A 58 -16.08 9.94 17.01
CA GLU A 58 -15.71 11.32 16.70
C GLU A 58 -14.45 11.67 17.49
N LEU A 59 -13.30 11.75 16.83
CA LEU A 59 -12.06 12.21 17.45
C LEU A 59 -12.19 13.71 17.77
N ILE A 60 -12.48 14.03 19.04
CA ILE A 60 -12.50 15.41 19.53
C ILE A 60 -11.07 15.88 19.76
N VAL A 61 -10.53 16.67 18.84
CA VAL A 61 -9.20 17.28 18.97
C VAL A 61 -9.32 18.70 19.50
N GLN A 62 -8.75 18.95 20.68
CA GLN A 62 -8.60 20.31 21.19
C GLN A 62 -7.38 20.96 20.53
N VAL A 63 -7.60 22.01 19.75
CA VAL A 63 -6.52 22.86 19.21
C VAL A 63 -6.21 23.97 20.21
N ILE A 64 -4.94 24.12 20.56
CA ILE A 64 -4.44 25.23 21.39
C ILE A 64 -3.65 26.17 20.47
N PRO A 65 -4.05 27.44 20.31
CA PRO A 65 -3.30 28.41 19.53
C PRO A 65 -2.01 28.81 20.26
N GLU A 66 -1.03 29.31 19.51
CA GLU A 66 0.20 29.86 20.07
C GLU A 66 -0.08 31.10 20.94
N ALA A 67 0.55 31.17 22.11
CA ALA A 67 0.51 32.37 22.94
C ALA A 67 1.35 33.51 22.32
N ALA A 68 1.23 34.73 22.85
CA ALA A 68 1.94 35.89 22.32
C ALA A 68 3.48 35.74 22.32
N ASP A 69 4.01 34.86 23.17
CA ASP A 69 5.43 34.55 23.31
C ASP A 69 5.85 33.19 22.76
N GLU A 70 4.99 32.55 21.99
CA GLU A 70 5.24 31.24 21.40
C GLU A 70 5.14 31.28 19.87
N PHE A 71 5.72 30.27 19.23
CA PHE A 71 5.58 30.03 17.79
C PHE A 71 5.58 28.52 17.50
N THR A 72 4.95 28.12 16.40
CA THR A 72 5.02 26.73 15.91
C THR A 72 6.19 26.54 14.95
N CYS A 73 7.14 25.67 15.28
CA CYS A 73 8.28 25.38 14.39
C CYS A 73 7.81 24.62 13.14
N TYR A 74 8.18 25.10 11.96
CA TYR A 74 7.79 24.48 10.69
C TYR A 74 8.49 23.15 10.39
N SER A 75 9.58 22.83 11.09
CA SER A 75 10.30 21.56 10.91
C SER A 75 9.80 20.45 11.84
N CYS A 76 9.47 20.75 13.10
CA CYS A 76 9.07 19.73 14.09
C CYS A 76 7.62 19.87 14.58
N PHE A 77 6.90 20.91 14.15
CA PHE A 77 5.49 21.19 14.50
C PHE A 77 5.20 21.35 16.00
N LEU A 78 6.24 21.55 16.81
CA LEU A 78 6.11 21.82 18.24
C LEU A 78 6.01 23.33 18.48
N VAL A 79 5.17 23.70 19.46
CA VAL A 79 5.11 25.05 20.01
C VAL A 79 6.35 25.28 20.86
N ARG A 80 7.06 26.37 20.58
CA ARG A 80 8.28 26.78 21.28
C ARG A 80 8.19 28.25 21.68
N HIS A 81 8.85 28.61 22.76
CA HIS A 81 8.95 30.01 23.15
C HIS A 81 9.81 30.79 22.12
N ARG A 82 9.45 32.04 21.84
CA ARG A 82 10.11 32.93 20.86
C ARG A 82 11.63 33.07 21.04
N SER A 83 12.16 32.81 22.24
CA SER A 83 13.61 32.79 22.51
C SER A 83 14.35 31.64 21.81
N GLN A 84 13.63 30.64 21.32
CA GLN A 84 14.18 29.48 20.61
C GLN A 84 14.14 29.68 19.08
N LEU A 85 13.69 30.84 18.58
CA LEU A 85 13.63 31.14 17.16
C LEU A 85 15.04 31.40 16.60
N VAL A 86 15.42 30.67 15.55
CA VAL A 86 16.72 30.83 14.88
C VAL A 86 16.60 31.43 13.49
N ARG A 87 15.58 31.00 12.75
CA ARG A 87 15.43 31.36 11.35
C ARG A 87 13.97 31.57 11.03
N GLU A 88 13.73 32.57 10.20
CA GLU A 88 12.44 32.79 9.54
C GLU A 88 12.66 32.82 8.03
N SER A 89 11.89 32.03 7.29
CA SER A 89 11.99 31.96 5.83
C SER A 89 10.61 31.77 5.22
N ASN A 90 10.24 32.62 4.26
CA ASN A 90 8.95 32.55 3.56
C ASN A 90 7.72 32.54 4.49
N GLY A 91 7.80 33.21 5.65
CA GLY A 91 6.73 33.22 6.65
C GLY A 91 6.66 31.97 7.54
N HIS A 92 7.70 31.12 7.50
CA HIS A 92 7.84 29.97 8.40
C HIS A 92 8.94 30.21 9.42
N SER A 93 8.68 29.85 10.67
CA SER A 93 9.58 30.01 11.81
C SER A 93 10.21 28.66 12.18
N TYR A 94 11.51 28.66 12.49
CA TYR A 94 12.29 27.46 12.79
C TYR A 94 13.00 27.58 14.15
N CYS A 95 12.95 26.51 14.95
CA CYS A 95 13.58 26.48 16.26
C CYS A 95 15.08 26.09 16.21
N ILE A 96 15.80 26.44 17.27
CA ILE A 96 17.19 26.05 17.55
C ILE A 96 17.48 24.56 17.38
N GLU A 97 16.53 23.68 17.70
CA GLU A 97 16.76 22.24 17.60
C GLU A 97 16.72 21.72 16.15
N CYS A 98 16.09 22.46 15.23
CA CYS A 98 15.93 22.02 13.84
C CYS A 98 16.94 22.68 12.88
N GLU A 99 17.25 23.96 13.09
CA GLU A 99 18.08 24.77 12.18
C GLU A 99 19.20 25.55 12.91
N GLY A 100 19.45 25.25 14.19
CA GLY A 100 20.49 25.87 15.02
C GLY A 100 21.78 25.08 15.16
#